data_AF-G3NDW1-F1
#
_entry.id   AF-G3NDW1-F1
#
_cell.length_a   1.000
_cell.length_b   1.000
_cell.length_c   1.000
_cell.angle_alpha   90.00
_cell.angle_beta   90.00
_cell.angle_gamma   90.00
#
_symmetry.space_group_name_H-M   'P 1'
#
loop_
_entity.id
_entity.type
_entity.pdbx_description
1 polymer ?
#
loop_
_entity_poly.entity_id
_entity_poly.type
_entity_poly.pdbx_seq_one_letter_code
_entity_poly.pdbx_strand_id
1 'polypeptide(L)'
;MVRICSDGWCALSVERHRSTLNFALLIAGYVLYLLAGAGIFSAIERPYEQDLRDELMATRRDFLSNNTCVSDARLEELLARALQASNYGVSVLGNSSQRNWDFVSSLFFTSTVLTTTGYGHSVPLSDEGKAFCIFYSLFGIPVTLFFLTVIVQRIMALVTRRPLSYFHHRWAMSKPKLAAIHATCLTVTMTLLVLIIPAWILVNLEKQWDFLGSLYFCFISLTTIGLGDYVPGETQGEEENRHPQLYRLAITGEKRFQVYSSIISLPHLGEKWFPRPLLESLQAVGRSSVDGFAFLVMFQLNDFRGPGEEKSTCCWA
;
A
#
# COMPACT_ATOMS: atom_id res chain seq x y z
N MET A 1 17.58 -42.40 -44.42
CA MET A 1 17.46 -40.99 -44.87
C MET A 1 15.99 -40.77 -45.15
N VAL A 2 15.20 -39.89 -44.51
CA VAL A 2 15.46 -38.62 -43.83
C VAL A 2 14.39 -38.42 -42.74
N ARG A 3 14.79 -37.69 -41.69
CA ARG A 3 14.08 -37.31 -40.47
C ARG A 3 12.71 -36.66 -40.74
N ILE A 4 11.68 -37.10 -40.02
CA ILE A 4 10.53 -36.25 -39.63
C ILE A 4 10.34 -36.43 -38.11
N CYS A 5 11.32 -35.93 -37.36
CA CYS A 5 11.19 -35.60 -35.95
C CYS A 5 11.45 -34.09 -35.85
N SER A 6 10.41 -33.28 -36.06
CA SER A 6 10.48 -31.82 -35.89
C SER A 6 9.39 -31.33 -34.94
N ASP A 7 8.20 -31.93 -34.96
CA ASP A 7 7.05 -31.30 -34.30
C ASP A 7 6.75 -31.83 -32.89
N GLY A 8 7.24 -33.03 -32.54
CA GLY A 8 7.00 -33.63 -31.23
C GLY A 8 7.91 -33.10 -30.11
N TRP A 9 9.18 -32.81 -30.42
CA TRP A 9 10.15 -32.39 -29.40
C TRP A 9 9.97 -30.93 -28.98
N CYS A 10 9.59 -30.03 -29.90
CA CYS A 10 9.24 -28.66 -29.56
C CYS A 10 7.96 -28.59 -28.72
N ALA A 11 6.91 -29.34 -29.07
CA ALA A 11 5.67 -29.37 -28.30
C ALA A 11 5.88 -29.93 -26.87
N LEU A 12 6.66 -31.01 -26.72
CA LEU A 12 6.99 -31.58 -25.40
C LEU A 12 7.93 -30.69 -24.56
N SER A 13 8.86 -29.97 -25.21
CA SER A 13 9.73 -29.01 -24.54
C SER A 13 8.96 -27.76 -24.09
N VAL A 14 8.01 -27.29 -24.90
CA VAL A 14 7.10 -26.19 -24.57
C VAL A 14 6.16 -26.57 -23.44
N GLU A 15 5.62 -27.80 -23.40
CA GLU A 15 4.79 -28.27 -22.28
C GLU A 15 5.60 -28.34 -20.96
N ARG A 16 6.86 -28.78 -21.03
CA ARG A 16 7.78 -28.88 -19.87
C ARG A 16 8.28 -27.53 -19.36
N HIS A 17 8.43 -26.54 -20.24
CA HIS A 17 8.87 -25.16 -19.89
C HIS A 17 7.71 -24.17 -19.84
N ARG A 18 6.46 -24.63 -19.97
CA ARG A 18 5.26 -23.77 -20.03
C ARG A 18 5.13 -22.87 -18.80
N SER A 19 5.41 -23.40 -17.62
CA SER A 19 5.41 -22.65 -16.37
C SER A 19 6.50 -21.58 -16.36
N THR A 20 7.72 -21.93 -16.77
CA THR A 20 8.86 -21.01 -16.87
C THR A 20 8.60 -19.91 -17.90
N LEU A 21 8.00 -20.25 -19.04
CA LEU A 21 7.66 -19.30 -20.09
C LEU A 21 6.52 -18.38 -19.65
N ASN A 22 5.49 -18.88 -18.99
CA ASN A 22 4.44 -18.06 -18.40
C ASN A 22 4.99 -17.10 -17.33
N PHE A 23 5.91 -17.57 -16.49
CA PHE A 23 6.58 -16.75 -15.48
C PHE A 23 7.46 -15.67 -16.12
N ALA A 24 8.22 -16.02 -17.16
CA ALA A 24 9.02 -15.05 -17.92
C ALA A 24 8.14 -14.01 -18.62
N LEU A 25 7.01 -14.41 -19.22
CA LEU A 25 6.04 -13.49 -19.81
C LEU A 25 5.40 -12.57 -18.76
N LEU A 26 5.10 -13.07 -17.56
CA LEU A 26 4.60 -12.26 -16.46
C LEU A 26 5.62 -11.20 -16.04
N ILE A 27 6.90 -11.60 -15.87
CA ILE A 27 7.99 -10.66 -15.56
C ILE A 27 8.12 -9.62 -16.67
N ALA A 28 8.17 -10.05 -17.93
CA ALA A 28 8.30 -9.14 -19.07
C ALA A 28 7.12 -8.14 -19.12
N GLY A 29 5.88 -8.62 -18.94
CA GLY A 29 4.70 -7.77 -18.86
C GLY A 29 4.74 -6.78 -17.71
N TYR A 30 5.20 -7.20 -16.53
CA TYR A 30 5.35 -6.31 -15.37
C TYR A 30 6.43 -5.24 -15.58
N VAL A 31 7.58 -5.62 -16.14
CA VAL A 31 8.65 -4.67 -16.51
C VAL A 31 8.14 -3.66 -17.53
N LEU A 32 7.43 -4.11 -18.57
CA LEU A 32 6.83 -3.21 -19.56
C LEU A 32 5.81 -2.26 -18.92
N TYR A 33 4.99 -2.73 -17.98
CA TYR A 33 4.05 -1.90 -17.23
C TYR A 33 4.76 -0.82 -16.41
N LEU A 34 5.85 -1.15 -15.73
CA LEU A 34 6.66 -0.17 -14.99
C LEU A 34 7.32 0.85 -15.92
N LEU A 35 7.88 0.42 -17.06
CA LEU A 35 8.48 1.32 -18.04
C LEU A 35 7.46 2.27 -18.64
N ALA A 36 6.26 1.78 -18.97
CA ALA A 36 5.16 2.61 -19.45
C ALA A 36 4.73 3.63 -18.38
N GLY A 37 4.55 3.20 -17.13
CA GLY A 37 4.23 4.08 -16.01
C GLY A 37 5.30 5.15 -15.78
N ALA A 38 6.58 4.77 -15.78
CA ALA A 38 7.70 5.70 -15.63
C ALA A 38 7.74 6.74 -16.76
N GLY A 39 7.49 6.31 -18.01
CA GLY A 39 7.41 7.22 -19.15
C GLY A 39 6.25 8.21 -19.02
N ILE A 40 5.06 7.75 -18.60
CA ILE A 40 3.88 8.60 -18.42
C ILE A 40 4.09 9.60 -17.27
N PHE A 41 4.52 9.14 -16.09
CA PHE A 41 4.80 10.04 -14.96
C PHE A 41 5.89 11.06 -15.31
N SER A 42 6.99 10.62 -15.95
CA SER A 42 8.04 11.55 -16.37
C SER A 42 7.56 12.55 -17.42
N ALA A 43 6.59 12.21 -18.26
CA ALA A 43 6.04 13.15 -19.24
C ALA A 43 5.09 14.16 -18.60
N ILE A 44 4.32 13.73 -17.61
CA ILE A 44 3.33 14.58 -16.91
C ILE A 44 4.01 15.47 -15.88
N GLU A 45 4.82 14.91 -14.97
CA GLU A 45 5.32 15.62 -13.77
C GLU A 45 6.54 16.50 -14.04
N ARG A 46 7.40 16.13 -15.00
CA ARG A 46 8.63 16.86 -15.30
C ARG A 46 8.44 18.36 -15.61
N PRO A 47 7.45 18.81 -16.42
CA PRO A 47 7.23 20.25 -16.60
C PRO A 47 6.84 20.95 -15.30
N TYR A 48 5.95 20.35 -14.48
CA TYR A 48 5.55 20.94 -13.20
C TYR A 48 6.71 21.02 -12.21
N GLU A 49 7.60 20.01 -12.17
CA GLU A 49 8.82 20.03 -11.37
C GLU A 49 9.75 21.18 -11.79
N GLN A 50 9.88 21.42 -13.10
CA GLN A 50 10.70 22.50 -13.64
C GLN A 50 10.13 23.87 -13.28
N ASP A 51 8.83 24.08 -13.47
CA ASP A 51 8.15 25.33 -13.12
C ASP A 51 8.28 25.64 -11.62
N LEU A 52 8.07 24.64 -10.76
CA LEU A 52 8.21 24.80 -9.31
C LEU A 52 9.65 25.12 -8.91
N ARG A 53 10.64 24.49 -9.55
CA ARG A 53 12.06 24.76 -9.31
C ARG A 53 12.43 26.18 -9.73
N ASP A 54 11.92 26.65 -10.85
CA ASP A 54 12.18 28.00 -11.36
C ASP A 54 11.53 29.05 -10.46
N GLU A 55 10.31 28.83 -9.99
CA GLU A 55 9.61 29.69 -9.01
C GLU A 55 10.38 29.78 -7.68
N LEU A 56 10.85 28.64 -7.16
CA LEU A 56 11.62 28.60 -5.91
C LEU A 56 12.96 29.34 -6.05
N MET A 57 13.66 29.16 -7.19
CA MET A 57 14.92 29.86 -7.46
C MET A 57 14.72 31.36 -7.68
N ALA A 58 13.62 31.77 -8.31
CA ALA A 58 13.24 33.17 -8.42
C ALA A 58 12.99 33.78 -7.03
N THR A 59 12.17 33.12 -6.21
CA THR A 59 11.86 33.57 -4.85
C THR A 59 13.11 33.68 -3.97
N ARG A 60 14.04 32.72 -4.03
CA ARG A 60 15.33 32.79 -3.32
C ARG A 60 16.15 34.00 -3.78
N ARG A 61 16.24 34.23 -5.08
CA ARG A 61 16.99 35.37 -5.66
C ARG A 61 16.39 36.70 -5.23
N ASP A 62 15.07 36.82 -5.29
CA ASP A 62 14.35 38.02 -4.90
C ASP A 62 14.56 38.32 -3.41
N PHE A 63 14.47 37.29 -2.55
CA PHE A 63 14.74 37.42 -1.11
C PHE A 63 16.17 37.92 -0.81
N LEU A 64 17.18 37.36 -1.45
CA LEU A 64 18.58 37.77 -1.27
C LEU A 64 18.85 39.17 -1.84
N SER A 65 18.18 39.54 -2.93
CA SER A 65 18.30 40.88 -3.51
C SER A 65 17.72 41.96 -2.58
N ASN A 66 16.63 41.63 -1.90
CA ASN A 66 15.96 42.54 -0.96
C ASN A 66 16.63 42.58 0.43
N ASN A 67 17.37 41.52 0.79
CA ASN A 67 18.01 41.36 2.10
C ASN A 67 19.52 41.16 1.96
N THR A 68 20.24 42.23 1.64
CA THR A 68 21.70 42.21 1.47
C THR A 68 22.48 41.83 2.74
N CYS A 69 21.83 41.86 3.91
CA CYS A 69 22.40 41.40 5.18
C CYS A 69 22.47 39.87 5.33
N VAL A 70 21.80 39.11 4.46
CA VAL A 70 21.80 37.63 4.49
C VAL A 70 22.66 37.10 3.36
N SER A 71 23.74 36.40 3.69
CA SER A 71 24.54 35.68 2.70
C SER A 71 23.81 34.42 2.21
N ASP A 72 23.98 34.08 0.94
CA ASP A 72 23.40 32.87 0.32
C ASP A 72 23.71 31.58 1.11
N ALA A 73 24.95 31.40 1.57
CA ALA A 73 25.35 30.23 2.37
C ALA A 73 24.61 30.13 3.71
N ARG A 74 24.35 31.25 4.37
CA ARG A 74 23.63 31.29 5.66
C ARG A 74 22.14 31.01 5.48
N LEU A 75 21.57 31.48 4.38
CA LEU A 75 20.20 31.15 3.99
C LEU A 75 20.08 29.65 3.74
N GLU A 76 21.00 29.07 2.96
CA GLU A 76 21.02 27.64 2.68
C GLU A 76 21.17 26.78 3.94
N GLU A 77 22.04 27.17 4.89
CA GLU A 77 22.17 26.49 6.18
C GLU A 77 20.84 26.50 6.97
N LEU A 78 20.13 27.64 6.97
CA LEU A 78 18.83 27.76 7.63
C LEU A 78 17.78 26.88 6.94
N LEU A 79 17.69 26.92 5.61
CA LEU A 79 16.74 26.09 4.85
C LEU A 79 17.05 24.61 5.05
N ALA A 80 18.31 24.20 5.02
CA ALA A 80 18.71 22.82 5.23
C ALA A 80 18.26 22.30 6.61
N ARG A 81 18.44 23.10 7.67
CA ARG A 81 17.95 22.75 9.01
C ARG A 81 16.42 22.74 9.10
N ALA A 82 15.76 23.71 8.47
CA ALA A 82 14.30 23.77 8.46
C ALA A 82 13.68 22.57 7.72
N LEU A 83 14.24 22.20 6.57
CA LEU A 83 13.84 21.02 5.80
C LEU A 83 14.14 19.73 6.55
N GLN A 84 15.28 19.65 7.26
CA GLN A 84 15.58 18.51 8.10
C GLN A 84 14.57 18.35 9.25
N ALA A 85 14.18 19.44 9.91
CA ALA A 85 13.14 19.42 10.93
C ALA A 85 11.77 19.01 10.34
N SER A 86 11.42 19.53 9.16
CA SER A 86 10.20 19.20 8.44
C SER A 86 10.13 17.71 8.05
N ASN A 87 11.26 17.11 7.65
CA ASN A 87 11.34 15.68 7.33
C ASN A 87 11.08 14.78 8.56
N TYR A 88 11.22 15.31 9.77
CA TYR A 88 10.82 14.62 11.01
C TYR A 88 9.39 14.97 11.47
N GLY A 89 8.61 15.66 10.62
CA GLY A 89 7.26 16.13 10.90
C GLY A 89 7.20 17.44 11.70
N VAL A 90 8.34 18.08 11.97
CA VAL A 90 8.38 19.31 12.79
C VAL A 90 8.37 20.53 11.87
N SER A 91 7.21 21.18 11.77
CA SER A 91 7.09 22.41 10.99
C SER A 91 7.77 23.59 11.67
N VAL A 92 8.56 24.35 10.91
CA VAL A 92 9.14 25.65 11.33
C VAL A 92 8.12 26.79 11.18
N LEU A 93 7.17 26.61 10.27
CA LEU A 93 6.10 27.57 9.98
C LEU A 93 4.87 27.16 10.80
N GLY A 94 4.33 28.05 11.63
CA GLY A 94 3.09 27.82 12.37
C GLY A 94 3.19 27.97 13.88
N ASN A 95 2.02 28.14 14.51
CA ASN A 95 1.88 28.28 15.96
C ASN A 95 2.18 26.92 16.62
N SER A 96 3.19 26.91 17.50
CA SER A 96 3.84 25.75 18.17
C SER A 96 2.94 24.81 19.01
N SER A 97 1.62 24.82 18.84
CA SER A 97 0.66 24.15 19.72
C SER A 97 0.27 22.73 19.29
N GLN A 98 0.55 22.31 18.06
CA GLN A 98 0.25 20.95 17.60
C GLN A 98 1.44 20.01 17.88
N ARG A 99 1.23 19.03 18.76
CA ARG A 99 2.24 18.05 19.15
C ARG A 99 1.99 16.72 18.44
N ASN A 100 2.90 16.32 17.56
CA ASN A 100 2.78 15.10 16.74
C ASN A 100 2.71 13.79 17.55
N TRP A 101 3.12 13.83 18.83
CA TRP A 101 3.19 12.67 19.72
C TRP A 101 2.25 12.79 20.92
N ASP A 102 1.00 13.20 20.70
CA ASP A 102 -0.07 12.97 21.67
C ASP A 102 -0.62 11.53 21.54
N PHE A 103 -1.48 11.09 22.47
CA PHE A 103 -1.95 9.69 22.49
C PHE A 103 -2.67 9.28 21.20
N VAL A 104 -3.51 10.14 20.66
CA VAL A 104 -4.32 9.83 19.47
C VAL A 104 -3.47 9.84 18.21
N SER A 105 -2.52 10.77 18.08
CA SER A 105 -1.56 10.76 16.97
C SER A 105 -0.63 9.56 17.05
N SER A 106 -0.24 9.16 18.27
CA SER A 106 0.53 7.93 18.49
C SER A 106 -0.30 6.68 18.12
N LEU A 107 -1.61 6.67 18.40
CA LEU A 107 -2.50 5.60 17.99
C LEU A 107 -2.66 5.56 16.46
N PHE A 108 -2.76 6.72 15.81
CA PHE A 108 -2.78 6.83 14.36
C PHE A 108 -1.47 6.30 13.75
N PHE A 109 -0.33 6.76 14.24
CA PHE A 109 0.99 6.27 13.84
C PHE A 109 1.13 4.75 14.00
N THR A 110 0.82 4.22 15.18
CA THR A 110 0.91 2.76 15.42
C THR A 110 -0.05 1.98 14.52
N SER A 111 -1.25 2.49 14.23
CA SER A 111 -2.16 1.86 13.28
C SER A 111 -1.60 1.86 11.86
N THR A 112 -1.03 2.97 11.38
CA THR A 112 -0.51 3.09 10.00
C THR A 112 0.76 2.27 9.79
N VAL A 113 1.55 2.08 10.84
CA VAL A 113 2.68 1.13 10.86
C VAL A 113 2.18 -0.31 10.73
N LEU A 114 1.17 -0.70 11.54
CA LEU A 114 0.62 -2.06 11.49
C LEU A 114 -0.13 -2.38 10.19
N THR A 115 -0.78 -1.39 9.57
CA THR A 115 -1.42 -1.53 8.25
C THR A 115 -0.46 -1.32 7.09
N THR A 116 0.85 -1.20 7.36
CA THR A 116 1.92 -1.00 6.37
C THR A 116 1.65 0.16 5.40
N THR A 117 0.93 1.18 5.86
CA THR A 117 0.60 2.37 5.05
C THR A 117 1.69 3.42 5.17
N GLY A 118 2.16 3.70 6.41
CA GLY A 118 3.37 4.47 6.66
C GLY A 118 3.50 5.85 5.96
N TYR A 119 2.56 6.78 6.18
CA TYR A 119 2.55 8.12 5.57
C TYR A 119 3.81 8.98 5.76
N GLY A 120 4.69 8.68 6.71
CA GLY A 120 5.96 9.42 6.87
C GLY A 120 5.87 10.83 7.48
N HIS A 121 4.70 11.44 7.65
CA HIS A 121 4.54 12.75 8.34
C HIS A 121 4.95 12.71 9.82
N SER A 122 4.91 11.53 10.46
CA SER A 122 5.37 11.31 11.83
C SER A 122 6.24 10.08 11.87
N VAL A 123 7.51 10.26 12.25
CA VAL A 123 8.54 9.20 12.30
C VAL A 123 9.25 9.20 13.65
N PRO A 124 9.64 8.03 14.19
CA PRO A 124 10.35 7.97 15.47
C PRO A 124 11.71 8.67 15.35
N LEU A 125 11.91 9.71 16.17
CA LEU A 125 13.14 10.50 16.14
C LEU A 125 14.28 9.83 16.91
N SER A 126 13.98 9.24 18.07
CA SER A 126 14.98 8.63 18.96
C SER A 126 15.37 7.23 18.50
N ASP A 127 16.58 6.81 18.83
CA ASP A 127 17.07 5.48 18.46
C ASP A 127 16.33 4.37 19.20
N GLU A 128 15.87 4.63 20.43
CA GLU A 128 14.99 3.72 21.18
C GLU A 128 13.62 3.60 20.50
N GLY A 129 13.07 4.71 20.00
CA GLY A 129 11.81 4.72 19.25
C GLY A 129 11.90 3.95 17.94
N LYS A 130 13.03 4.08 17.21
CA LYS A 130 13.30 3.31 16.00
C LYS A 130 13.43 1.82 16.31
N ALA A 131 14.20 1.45 17.34
CA ALA A 131 14.34 0.06 17.78
C ALA A 131 12.99 -0.52 18.20
N PHE A 132 12.21 0.22 18.99
CA PHE A 132 10.85 -0.19 19.38
C PHE A 132 9.94 -0.38 18.16
N CYS A 133 9.98 0.53 17.18
CA CYS A 133 9.19 0.41 15.95
C CYS A 133 9.52 -0.87 15.17
N ILE A 134 10.79 -1.26 15.08
CA ILE A 134 11.23 -2.52 14.44
C ILE A 134 10.61 -3.71 15.16
N PHE A 135 10.78 -3.83 16.49
CA PHE A 135 10.22 -4.94 17.26
C PHE A 135 8.68 -4.96 17.23
N TYR A 136 8.05 -3.80 17.35
CA TYR A 136 6.60 -3.66 17.29
C TYR A 136 6.03 -4.11 15.94
N SER A 137 6.68 -3.73 14.84
CA SER A 137 6.25 -4.10 13.48
C SER A 137 6.47 -5.59 13.20
N LEU A 138 7.58 -6.17 13.69
CA LEU A 138 7.92 -7.58 13.48
C LEU A 138 6.82 -8.53 13.98
N PHE A 139 6.24 -8.26 15.14
CA PHE A 139 5.15 -9.07 15.69
C PHE A 139 3.77 -8.53 15.34
N GLY A 140 3.62 -7.21 15.28
CA GLY A 140 2.34 -6.55 15.06
C GLY A 140 1.78 -6.76 13.66
N ILE A 141 2.62 -6.75 12.61
CA ILE A 141 2.15 -6.97 11.23
C ILE A 141 1.56 -8.39 11.08
N PRO A 142 2.23 -9.50 11.48
CA PRO A 142 1.64 -10.83 11.43
C PRO A 142 0.31 -10.94 12.20
N VAL A 143 0.25 -10.39 13.41
CA VAL A 143 -0.98 -10.39 14.24
C VAL A 143 -2.10 -9.63 13.53
N THR A 144 -1.79 -8.49 12.92
CA THR A 144 -2.74 -7.67 12.18
C THR A 144 -3.26 -8.40 10.95
N LEU A 145 -2.38 -9.04 10.16
CA LEU A 145 -2.76 -9.85 9.00
C LEU A 145 -3.66 -11.03 9.38
N PHE A 146 -3.36 -11.71 10.49
CA PHE A 146 -4.20 -12.79 11.01
C PHE A 146 -5.57 -12.27 11.42
N PHE A 147 -5.61 -11.19 12.21
CA PHE A 147 -6.85 -10.54 12.64
C PHE A 147 -7.72 -10.11 11.45
N LEU A 148 -7.10 -9.48 10.45
CA LEU A 148 -7.76 -9.06 9.22
C LEU A 148 -8.34 -10.25 8.47
N THR A 149 -7.57 -11.34 8.33
CA THR A 149 -8.03 -12.56 7.65
C THR A 149 -9.28 -13.14 8.31
N VAL A 150 -9.30 -13.24 9.64
CA VAL A 150 -10.46 -13.76 10.39
C VAL A 150 -11.70 -12.88 10.17
N ILE A 151 -11.55 -11.56 10.23
CA ILE A 151 -12.68 -10.65 10.06
C ILE A 151 -13.18 -10.67 8.61
N VAL A 152 -12.30 -10.66 7.61
CA VAL A 152 -12.68 -10.83 6.19
C VAL A 152 -13.55 -12.08 6.03
N GLN A 153 -13.11 -13.21 6.59
CA GLN A 153 -13.85 -14.47 6.46
C GLN A 153 -15.25 -14.39 7.09
N ARG A 154 -15.38 -13.73 8.24
CA ARG A 154 -16.68 -13.51 8.90
C ARG A 154 -17.57 -12.59 8.08
N ILE A 155 -17.05 -11.46 7.60
CA ILE A 155 -17.79 -10.51 6.76
C ILE A 155 -18.21 -11.15 5.45
N MET A 156 -17.32 -11.86 4.76
CA MET A 156 -17.61 -12.56 3.49
C MET A 156 -18.73 -13.61 3.66
N ALA A 157 -18.77 -14.30 4.80
CA ALA A 157 -19.86 -15.22 5.09
C ALA A 157 -21.22 -14.51 5.18
N LEU A 158 -21.25 -13.31 5.78
CA LEU A 158 -22.45 -12.50 5.94
C LEU A 158 -22.87 -11.81 4.64
N VAL A 159 -21.92 -11.18 3.96
CA VAL A 159 -22.15 -10.29 2.82
C VAL A 159 -22.27 -11.06 1.51
N THR A 160 -21.60 -12.21 1.36
CA THR A 160 -21.58 -12.95 0.08
C THR A 160 -22.27 -14.29 0.19
N ARG A 161 -21.89 -15.15 1.15
CA ARG A 161 -22.38 -16.54 1.18
C ARG A 161 -23.87 -16.65 1.54
N ARG A 162 -24.32 -15.94 2.58
CA ARG A 162 -25.73 -15.95 3.02
C ARG A 162 -26.70 -15.41 1.97
N PRO A 163 -26.52 -14.20 1.38
CA PRO A 163 -27.44 -13.69 0.38
C PRO A 163 -27.42 -14.50 -0.91
N LEU A 164 -26.25 -14.94 -1.39
CA LEU A 164 -26.19 -15.81 -2.58
C LEU A 164 -26.98 -17.11 -2.39
N SER A 165 -26.86 -17.75 -1.22
CA SER A 165 -27.62 -18.97 -0.91
C SER A 165 -29.14 -18.69 -0.83
N TYR A 166 -29.53 -17.58 -0.22
CA TYR A 166 -30.93 -17.16 -0.12
C TYR A 166 -31.55 -16.87 -1.50
N PHE A 167 -30.87 -16.05 -2.32
CA PHE A 167 -31.37 -15.69 -3.65
C PHE A 167 -31.36 -16.86 -4.63
N HIS A 168 -30.36 -17.76 -4.56
CA HIS A 168 -30.35 -18.97 -5.37
C HIS A 168 -31.55 -19.87 -5.06
N HIS A 169 -31.88 -20.08 -3.79
CA HIS A 169 -33.03 -20.89 -3.39
C HIS A 169 -34.37 -20.21 -3.75
N ARG A 170 -34.44 -18.88 -3.73
CA ARG A 170 -35.70 -18.14 -3.91
C ARG A 170 -36.03 -17.78 -5.37
N TRP A 171 -35.02 -17.60 -6.23
CA TRP A 171 -35.19 -17.06 -7.60
C TRP A 171 -34.75 -18.01 -8.72
N ALA A 172 -34.32 -19.24 -8.43
CA ALA A 172 -33.97 -20.28 -9.41
C ALA A 172 -33.05 -19.81 -10.57
N MET A 173 -32.20 -18.81 -10.32
CA MET A 173 -31.23 -18.30 -11.29
C MET A 173 -29.97 -19.15 -11.30
N SER A 174 -29.25 -19.17 -12.44
CA SER A 174 -27.97 -19.88 -12.51
C SER A 174 -26.92 -19.24 -11.60
N LYS A 175 -26.24 -20.07 -10.79
CA LYS A 175 -25.17 -19.68 -9.86
C LYS A 175 -24.16 -18.67 -10.42
N PRO A 176 -23.57 -18.85 -11.64
CA PRO A 176 -22.56 -17.92 -12.13
C PRO A 176 -23.10 -16.55 -12.50
N LYS A 177 -24.37 -16.45 -12.95
CA LYS A 177 -24.99 -15.15 -13.26
C LYS A 177 -25.31 -14.39 -11.98
N LEU A 178 -25.90 -15.06 -10.99
CA LEU A 178 -26.19 -14.47 -9.68
C LEU A 178 -24.92 -14.02 -8.95
N ALA A 179 -23.85 -14.83 -9.00
CA ALA A 179 -22.55 -14.48 -8.43
C ALA A 179 -21.94 -13.24 -9.08
N ALA A 180 -22.00 -13.13 -10.41
CA ALA A 180 -21.50 -11.95 -11.13
C ALA A 180 -22.30 -10.69 -10.79
N ILE A 181 -23.63 -10.76 -10.77
CA ILE A 181 -24.49 -9.61 -10.40
C ILE A 181 -24.22 -9.16 -8.96
N HIS A 182 -24.14 -10.12 -8.03
CA HIS A 182 -23.83 -9.82 -6.63
C HIS A 182 -22.44 -9.20 -6.47
N ALA A 183 -21.42 -9.75 -7.14
CA ALA A 183 -20.07 -9.22 -7.11
C ALA A 183 -20.02 -7.79 -7.66
N THR A 184 -20.64 -7.52 -8.82
CA THR A 184 -20.70 -6.16 -9.38
C THR A 184 -21.43 -5.19 -8.46
N CYS A 185 -22.59 -5.57 -7.91
CA CYS A 185 -23.33 -4.74 -6.97
C CYS A 185 -22.51 -4.44 -5.71
N LEU A 186 -21.87 -5.46 -5.14
CA LEU A 186 -21.03 -5.31 -3.96
C LEU A 186 -19.83 -4.39 -4.24
N THR A 187 -19.14 -4.55 -5.37
CA THR A 187 -18.03 -3.68 -5.76
C THR A 187 -18.49 -2.23 -5.88
N VAL A 188 -19.61 -1.96 -6.56
CA VAL A 188 -20.16 -0.60 -6.70
C VAL A 188 -20.52 -0.03 -5.34
N THR A 189 -21.24 -0.78 -4.49
CA THR A 189 -21.62 -0.34 -3.15
C THR A 189 -20.38 -0.06 -2.28
N MET A 190 -19.38 -0.94 -2.31
CA MET A 190 -18.14 -0.73 -1.56
C MET A 190 -17.41 0.51 -2.06
N THR A 191 -17.20 0.69 -3.36
CA THR A 191 -16.57 1.89 -3.92
C THR A 191 -17.29 3.17 -3.50
N LEU A 192 -18.63 3.18 -3.50
CA LEU A 192 -19.39 4.34 -3.04
C LEU A 192 -19.18 4.61 -1.54
N LEU A 193 -19.28 3.58 -0.70
CA LEU A 193 -19.19 3.69 0.75
C LEU A 193 -17.79 4.06 1.26
N VAL A 194 -16.74 3.61 0.57
CA VAL A 194 -15.37 3.69 1.09
C VAL A 194 -14.46 4.64 0.34
N LEU A 195 -14.80 5.01 -0.90
CA LEU A 195 -14.03 5.99 -1.68
C LEU A 195 -14.82 7.28 -1.83
N ILE A 196 -16.03 7.20 -2.39
CA ILE A 196 -16.77 8.39 -2.81
C ILE A 196 -17.37 9.16 -1.62
N ILE A 197 -18.06 8.46 -0.70
CA ILE A 197 -18.65 9.11 0.48
C ILE A 197 -17.57 9.72 1.38
N PRO A 198 -16.47 9.02 1.75
CA PRO A 198 -15.41 9.62 2.54
C PRO A 198 -14.71 10.78 1.83
N ALA A 199 -14.45 10.68 0.52
CA ALA A 199 -13.88 11.79 -0.24
C ALA A 199 -14.80 13.02 -0.21
N TRP A 200 -16.11 12.83 -0.35
CA TRP A 200 -17.08 13.92 -0.22
C TRP A 200 -17.10 14.52 1.19
N ILE A 201 -17.02 13.69 2.24
CA ILE A 201 -16.91 14.15 3.63
C ILE A 201 -15.63 14.97 3.81
N LEU A 202 -14.48 14.49 3.31
CA LEU A 202 -13.18 15.16 3.46
C LEU A 202 -13.13 16.52 2.76
N VAL A 203 -13.77 16.70 1.60
CA VAL A 203 -13.90 18.03 0.97
C VAL A 203 -14.59 19.04 1.89
N ASN A 204 -15.56 18.59 2.69
CA ASN A 204 -16.27 19.47 3.61
C ASN A 204 -15.51 19.71 4.93
N LEU A 205 -14.59 18.81 5.29
CA LEU A 205 -13.78 18.89 6.51
C LEU A 205 -12.46 19.63 6.28
N GLU A 206 -11.77 19.35 5.19
CA GLU A 206 -10.50 19.96 4.81
C GLU A 206 -10.74 21.04 3.76
N LYS A 207 -10.94 22.29 4.21
CA LYS A 207 -11.28 23.43 3.33
C LYS A 207 -10.27 23.70 2.20
N GLN A 208 -9.03 23.22 2.34
CA GLN A 208 -7.97 23.40 1.35
C GLN A 208 -7.92 22.28 0.31
N TRP A 209 -8.69 21.21 0.49
CA TRP A 209 -8.68 20.05 -0.39
C TRP A 209 -9.84 20.16 -1.39
N ASP A 210 -9.57 19.86 -2.65
CA ASP A 210 -10.59 19.64 -3.65
C ASP A 210 -11.06 18.18 -3.63
N PHE A 211 -12.09 17.87 -4.43
CA PHE A 211 -12.63 16.51 -4.50
C PHE A 211 -11.61 15.52 -5.05
N LEU A 212 -10.79 15.92 -6.01
CA LEU A 212 -9.75 15.06 -6.57
C LEU A 212 -8.69 14.73 -5.52
N GLY A 213 -8.18 15.71 -4.78
CA GLY A 213 -7.24 15.51 -3.69
C GLY A 213 -7.81 14.62 -2.58
N SER A 214 -9.08 14.82 -2.22
CA SER A 214 -9.77 13.98 -1.24
C SER A 214 -9.95 12.53 -1.71
N LEU A 215 -10.34 12.34 -2.98
CA LEU A 215 -10.48 11.01 -3.58
C LEU A 215 -9.13 10.30 -3.71
N TYR A 216 -8.09 11.05 -4.11
CA TYR A 216 -6.72 10.58 -4.19
C TYR A 216 -6.21 10.15 -2.81
N PHE A 217 -6.41 10.97 -1.76
CA PHE A 217 -6.10 10.61 -0.39
C PHE A 217 -6.78 9.30 0.03
N CYS A 218 -8.09 9.17 -0.21
CA CYS A 218 -8.81 7.93 0.08
C CYS A 218 -8.16 6.76 -0.67
N PHE A 219 -7.92 6.89 -1.98
CA PHE A 219 -7.32 5.83 -2.78
C PHE A 219 -5.94 5.37 -2.27
N ILE A 220 -4.98 6.29 -2.06
CA ILE A 220 -3.62 5.95 -1.62
C ILE A 220 -3.60 5.40 -0.19
N SER A 221 -4.53 5.85 0.66
CA SER A 221 -4.69 5.38 2.03
C SER A 221 -5.22 3.95 2.07
N LEU A 222 -6.24 3.69 1.26
CA LEU A 222 -6.96 2.41 1.21
C LEU A 222 -6.19 1.32 0.48
N THR A 223 -5.33 1.70 -0.48
CA THR A 223 -4.39 0.79 -1.16
C THR A 223 -3.08 0.59 -0.41
N THR A 224 -2.96 1.18 0.79
CA THR A 224 -1.75 1.13 1.64
C THR A 224 -0.49 1.66 0.94
N ILE A 225 -0.63 2.52 -0.07
CA ILE A 225 0.50 3.21 -0.71
C ILE A 225 1.04 4.28 0.24
N GLY A 226 0.14 5.09 0.81
CA GLY A 226 0.46 6.05 1.88
C GLY A 226 1.58 7.04 1.56
N LEU A 227 1.47 7.78 0.44
CA LEU A 227 2.52 8.74 0.02
C LEU A 227 2.76 9.87 1.04
N GLY A 228 1.73 10.27 1.80
CA GLY A 228 1.89 11.22 2.91
C GLY A 228 1.90 12.70 2.52
N ASP A 229 1.67 12.99 1.25
CA ASP A 229 1.43 14.32 0.69
C ASP A 229 0.11 14.94 1.15
N TYR A 230 -0.91 14.10 1.34
CA TYR A 230 -2.18 14.48 1.95
C TYR A 230 -2.35 13.75 3.28
N VAL A 231 -2.43 14.51 4.38
CA VAL A 231 -2.73 13.97 5.71
C VAL A 231 -3.80 14.82 6.38
N PRO A 232 -4.96 14.22 6.71
CA PRO A 232 -6.06 14.94 7.33
C PRO A 232 -5.69 15.45 8.71
N GLY A 233 -6.02 16.71 9.00
CA GLY A 233 -5.83 17.33 10.31
C GLY A 233 -4.39 17.79 10.58
N GLU A 234 -3.57 17.95 9.54
CA GLU A 234 -2.26 18.63 9.59
C GLU A 234 -2.26 20.00 8.88
N THR A 235 -3.31 20.32 8.12
CA THR A 235 -3.40 21.55 7.34
C THR A 235 -3.47 22.79 8.24
N GLN A 236 -2.49 23.70 8.09
CA GLN A 236 -2.27 24.89 8.94
C GLN A 236 -3.23 26.05 8.62
N GLY A 237 -4.54 25.84 8.72
CA GLY A 237 -5.54 26.90 8.69
C GLY A 237 -5.99 27.27 10.10
N GLU A 238 -5.95 28.55 10.47
CA GLU A 238 -6.32 29.13 11.78
C GLU A 238 -7.77 28.92 12.26
N GLU A 239 -8.55 28.01 11.68
CA GLU A 239 -9.91 27.72 12.14
C GLU A 239 -10.01 26.35 12.80
N GLU A 240 -9.91 26.38 14.13
CA GLU A 240 -10.51 25.51 15.13
C GLU A 240 -11.35 24.33 14.58
N ASN A 241 -10.68 23.24 14.20
CA ASN A 241 -11.32 21.94 14.19
C ASN A 241 -11.66 21.60 15.64
N ARG A 242 -12.94 21.67 16.02
CA ARG A 242 -13.42 21.56 17.41
C ARG A 242 -13.06 20.24 18.10
N HIS A 243 -12.76 19.18 17.35
CA HIS A 243 -12.34 17.86 17.87
C HIS A 243 -11.36 17.12 16.94
N PRO A 244 -10.07 17.50 16.87
CA PRO A 244 -9.08 16.82 16.02
C PRO A 244 -8.89 15.34 16.43
N GLN A 245 -9.17 15.03 17.70
CA GLN A 245 -9.06 13.69 18.27
C GLN A 245 -10.11 12.70 17.73
N LEU A 246 -11.38 13.14 17.60
CA LEU A 246 -12.46 12.31 17.06
C LEU A 246 -12.28 12.07 15.56
N TYR A 247 -11.75 13.07 14.84
CA TYR A 247 -11.46 13.00 13.42
C TYR A 247 -10.34 12.00 13.10
N ARG A 248 -9.20 12.09 13.80
CA ARG A 248 -8.10 11.12 13.68
C ARG A 248 -8.54 9.71 14.08
N LEU A 249 -9.41 9.58 15.08
CA LEU A 249 -10.00 8.29 15.48
C LEU A 249 -10.97 7.73 14.41
N ALA A 250 -11.79 8.57 13.78
CA ALA A 250 -12.71 8.17 12.71
C ALA A 250 -11.94 7.67 11.48
N ILE A 251 -10.88 8.38 11.07
CA ILE A 251 -10.02 7.98 9.94
C ILE A 251 -9.23 6.70 10.28
N THR A 252 -8.77 6.53 11.53
CA THR A 252 -8.15 5.27 11.99
C THR A 252 -9.15 4.11 11.93
N GLY A 253 -10.41 4.36 12.30
CA GLY A 253 -11.51 3.39 12.21
C GLY A 253 -11.84 3.01 10.76
N GLU A 254 -11.85 3.99 9.85
CA GLU A 254 -12.13 3.79 8.43
C GLU A 254 -11.07 2.92 7.74
N LYS A 255 -9.78 3.16 8.03
CA LYS A 255 -8.67 2.35 7.47
C LYS A 255 -8.75 0.88 7.87
N ARG A 256 -9.30 0.58 9.05
CA ARG A 256 -9.55 -0.81 9.48
C ARG A 256 -10.66 -1.48 8.68
N PHE A 257 -11.64 -0.73 8.15
CA PHE A 257 -12.77 -1.29 7.42
C PHE A 257 -12.43 -1.70 5.97
N GLN A 258 -11.35 -1.17 5.39
CA GLN A 258 -11.08 -1.35 3.95
C GLN A 258 -10.23 -2.54 3.56
N VAL A 259 -9.29 -2.99 4.42
CA VAL A 259 -8.62 -4.27 4.16
C VAL A 259 -9.66 -5.39 3.99
N TYR A 260 -10.88 -5.20 4.51
CA TYR A 260 -12.02 -6.07 4.26
C TYR A 260 -12.57 -6.04 2.83
N SER A 261 -12.65 -4.89 2.16
CA SER A 261 -13.28 -4.76 0.82
C SER A 261 -12.40 -5.30 -0.32
N SER A 262 -11.10 -5.02 -0.29
CA SER A 262 -10.15 -5.45 -1.32
C SER A 262 -9.97 -6.98 -1.37
N ILE A 263 -10.01 -7.65 -0.21
CA ILE A 263 -9.91 -9.12 -0.11
C ILE A 263 -11.23 -9.80 -0.50
N ILE A 264 -12.38 -9.15 -0.32
CA ILE A 264 -13.70 -9.70 -0.67
C ILE A 264 -13.95 -9.71 -2.19
N SER A 265 -13.29 -8.84 -2.95
CA SER A 265 -13.50 -8.68 -4.40
C SER A 265 -12.65 -9.62 -5.28
N LEU A 266 -11.56 -10.17 -4.74
CA LEU A 266 -10.62 -11.05 -5.45
C LEU A 266 -11.05 -12.52 -5.69
N PRO A 267 -11.96 -13.17 -4.91
CA PRO A 267 -12.19 -14.61 -5.08
C PRO A 267 -12.97 -15.00 -6.35
N HIS A 268 -13.66 -14.07 -7.01
CA HIS A 268 -14.61 -14.41 -8.09
C HIS A 268 -14.16 -14.08 -9.52
N LEU A 269 -13.05 -13.36 -9.70
CA LEU A 269 -12.46 -13.15 -11.03
C LEU A 269 -11.47 -14.27 -11.44
N GLY A 270 -10.88 -14.96 -10.46
CA GLY A 270 -9.89 -16.03 -10.72
C GLY A 270 -10.46 -17.25 -11.44
N GLU A 271 -11.73 -17.62 -11.23
CA GLU A 271 -12.30 -18.83 -11.82
C GLU A 271 -12.64 -18.73 -13.32
N LYS A 272 -12.72 -17.51 -13.88
CA LYS A 272 -13.11 -17.30 -15.29
C LYS A 272 -11.95 -17.08 -16.26
N TRP A 273 -10.81 -16.60 -15.78
CA TRP A 273 -9.67 -16.24 -16.64
C TRP A 273 -8.45 -17.14 -16.48
N PHE A 274 -8.37 -17.90 -15.39
CA PHE A 274 -7.24 -18.79 -15.15
C PHE A 274 -7.63 -20.27 -15.31
N PRO A 275 -6.91 -21.06 -16.13
CA PRO A 275 -7.12 -22.49 -16.19
C PRO A 275 -6.90 -23.11 -14.81
N ARG A 276 -7.74 -24.07 -14.40
CA ARG A 276 -7.73 -24.73 -13.07
C ARG A 276 -6.34 -25.08 -12.51
N PRO A 277 -5.36 -25.62 -13.29
CA PRO A 277 -4.02 -25.88 -12.77
C PRO A 277 -3.22 -24.63 -12.39
N LEU A 278 -3.50 -23.47 -13.02
CA LEU A 278 -2.89 -22.18 -12.64
C LEU A 278 -3.55 -21.60 -11.38
N LEU A 279 -4.85 -21.82 -11.20
CA LEU A 279 -5.56 -21.42 -9.99
C LEU A 279 -5.14 -22.25 -8.77
N GLU A 280 -4.91 -23.55 -8.97
CA GLU A 280 -4.37 -24.44 -7.93
C GLU A 280 -2.91 -24.10 -7.59
N SER A 281 -2.08 -23.71 -8.56
CA SER A 281 -0.72 -23.23 -8.29
C SER A 281 -0.69 -21.83 -7.69
N LEU A 282 -1.59 -20.92 -8.03
CA LEU A 282 -1.72 -19.62 -7.36
C LEU A 282 -2.35 -19.71 -5.97
N GLN A 283 -3.24 -20.68 -5.72
CA GLN A 283 -3.75 -21.00 -4.39
C GLN A 283 -2.73 -21.78 -3.55
N ALA A 284 -1.87 -22.59 -4.19
CA ALA A 284 -0.72 -23.22 -3.55
C ALA A 284 0.38 -22.19 -3.26
N VAL A 285 0.59 -21.19 -4.12
CA VAL A 285 1.48 -20.04 -3.89
C VAL A 285 0.88 -19.07 -2.86
N GLY A 286 -0.45 -18.94 -2.80
CA GLY A 286 -1.15 -18.18 -1.78
C GLY A 286 -1.11 -18.87 -0.41
N ARG A 287 -1.22 -20.21 -0.37
CA ARG A 287 -0.93 -21.02 0.83
C ARG A 287 0.55 -20.97 1.19
N SER A 288 1.44 -21.02 0.21
CA SER A 288 2.89 -20.90 0.39
C SER A 288 3.38 -19.46 0.51
N SER A 289 2.51 -18.45 0.50
CA SER A 289 2.84 -17.06 0.82
C SER A 289 2.64 -16.81 2.32
N VAL A 290 1.70 -17.56 2.93
CA VAL A 290 1.64 -17.73 4.38
C VAL A 290 2.87 -18.49 4.89
N ASP A 291 3.37 -19.47 4.12
CA ASP A 291 4.65 -20.16 4.42
C ASP A 291 5.89 -19.41 3.88
N GLY A 292 5.73 -18.54 2.89
CA GLY A 292 6.80 -17.81 2.20
C GLY A 292 7.23 -16.56 2.96
N PHE A 293 6.30 -15.93 3.69
CA PHE A 293 6.65 -14.93 4.69
C PHE A 293 7.37 -15.56 5.90
N ALA A 294 7.04 -16.81 6.25
CA ALA A 294 7.82 -17.58 7.22
C ALA A 294 9.21 -17.98 6.68
N PHE A 295 9.35 -18.19 5.37
CA PHE A 295 10.64 -18.44 4.71
C PHE A 295 11.53 -17.20 4.65
N LEU A 296 10.96 -16.01 4.46
CA LEU A 296 11.69 -14.73 4.47
C LEU A 296 12.22 -14.38 5.88
N VAL A 297 11.49 -14.78 6.93
CA VAL A 297 11.94 -14.61 8.33
C VAL A 297 12.98 -15.67 8.74
N MET A 298 12.92 -16.89 8.19
CA MET A 298 13.92 -17.94 8.45
C MET A 298 15.24 -17.72 7.67
N PHE A 299 15.22 -17.02 6.53
CA PHE A 299 16.44 -16.74 5.77
C PHE A 299 17.31 -15.60 6.35
N GLN A 300 16.75 -14.76 7.23
CA GLN A 300 17.50 -13.70 7.93
C GLN A 300 18.19 -14.17 9.22
N LEU A 301 17.98 -15.42 9.66
CA LEU A 301 18.63 -15.98 10.86
C LEU A 301 19.70 -17.03 10.57
N ASN A 302 19.93 -17.42 9.31
CA ASN A 302 20.87 -18.51 8.98
C ASN A 302 22.14 -18.06 8.25
N ASP A 303 22.37 -16.75 8.08
CA ASP A 303 23.56 -16.22 7.38
C ASP A 303 24.71 -15.81 8.33
N PHE A 304 24.72 -16.36 9.55
CA PHE A 304 25.89 -16.37 10.43
C PHE A 304 26.42 -17.79 10.65
N ARG A 305 26.82 -18.45 9.57
CA ARG A 305 27.86 -19.49 9.61
C ARG A 305 28.56 -19.55 8.26
N GLY A 306 29.78 -19.01 8.24
CA GLY A 306 30.67 -19.05 7.09
C GLY A 306 31.06 -20.48 6.67
N PRO A 307 31.65 -20.63 5.48
CA PRO A 307 31.88 -21.93 4.85
C PRO A 307 33.09 -22.62 5.48
N GLY A 308 32.91 -23.86 5.93
CA GLY A 308 34.00 -24.65 6.47
C GLY A 308 33.61 -26.10 6.73
N GLU A 309 34.30 -26.99 6.02
CA GLU A 309 34.44 -28.44 6.24
C GLU A 309 33.29 -29.38 5.85
N GLU A 310 33.43 -29.85 4.61
CA GLU A 310 33.32 -31.25 4.22
C GLU A 310 33.76 -32.23 5.33
N LYS A 311 32.86 -33.12 5.76
CA LYS A 311 33.19 -34.47 6.24
C LYS A 311 31.97 -35.40 6.22
N SER A 312 32.11 -36.41 5.37
CA SER A 312 31.52 -37.74 5.43
C SER A 312 31.33 -38.30 6.84
N THR A 313 30.19 -38.96 7.11
CA THR A 313 30.09 -40.37 7.55
C THR A 313 28.68 -40.78 7.96
N CYS A 314 28.29 -41.97 7.48
CA CYS A 314 27.55 -43.05 8.12
C CYS A 314 26.33 -42.78 9.02
N CYS A 315 25.22 -43.44 8.70
CA CYS A 315 24.64 -44.39 9.64
C CYS A 315 24.16 -45.66 8.93
N TRP A 316 24.57 -46.78 9.51
CA TRP A 316 24.17 -48.16 9.28
C TRP A 316 22.87 -48.47 10.02
N ALA A 317 22.24 -49.56 9.56
CA ALA A 317 21.23 -50.42 10.21
C ALA A 317 19.79 -49.92 10.25
#